data_AF-A0A7X8IPH3-F1
#
_entry.id   AF-A0A7X8IPH3-F1
#
_cell.length_a   1.000
_cell.length_b   1.000
_cell.length_c   1.000
_cell.angle_alpha   90.00
_cell.angle_beta   90.00
_cell.angle_gamma   90.00
#
_symmetry.space_group_name_H-M   'P 1'
#
loop_
_entity.id
_entity.type
_entity.pdbx_description
1 polymer ?
#
loop_
_entity_poly.entity_id
_entity_poly.type
_entity_poly.pdbx_seq_one_letter_code
_entity_poly.pdbx_strand_id
1 'polypeptide(L)'
;MKKLLLLLFPVMLFACNKDSGCYKCKTTFTVIVNDGEKDQSYSVSAERTICNTTEAEIRKYEMDNTDSTRYLNPPMTIDTITVTRCY
;
A
#
# COMPACT_ATOMS: atom_id res chain seq x y z
N MET A 1 -10.26 29.64 51.98
CA MET A 1 -9.54 28.37 51.71
C MET A 1 -9.20 28.34 50.23
N LYS A 2 -7.91 28.31 49.92
CA LYS A 2 -7.32 28.60 48.61
C LYS A 2 -7.19 27.33 47.77
N LYS A 3 -7.52 27.46 46.48
CA LYS A 3 -6.80 26.89 45.33
C LYS A 3 -6.54 25.37 45.37
N LEU A 4 -7.49 24.57 44.89
CA LEU A 4 -7.21 23.16 44.57
C LEU A 4 -8.09 22.61 43.42
N LEU A 5 -8.17 23.33 42.29
CA LEU A 5 -9.00 22.92 41.14
C LEU A 5 -8.25 23.03 39.80
N LEU A 6 -6.91 22.93 39.82
CA LEU A 6 -6.08 23.22 38.65
C LEU A 6 -4.97 22.18 38.46
N LEU A 7 -5.30 20.89 38.49
CA LEU A 7 -4.31 19.82 38.29
C LEU A 7 -4.86 18.56 37.58
N LEU A 8 -5.85 18.71 36.69
CA LEU A 8 -6.39 17.59 35.89
C LEU A 8 -6.35 17.83 34.37
N PHE A 9 -5.40 18.64 33.89
CA PHE A 9 -5.29 18.95 32.45
C PHE A 9 -3.94 18.71 31.74
N PRO A 10 -2.93 17.98 32.27
CA PRO A 10 -1.77 17.64 31.43
C PRO A 10 -1.80 16.22 30.82
N VAL A 11 -2.72 15.33 31.20
CA VAL A 11 -2.64 13.91 30.79
C VAL A 11 -3.22 13.64 29.38
N MET A 12 -4.04 14.55 28.82
CA MET A 12 -4.55 14.36 27.44
C MET A 12 -3.52 14.66 26.33
N LEU A 13 -2.36 15.24 26.64
CA LEU A 13 -1.38 15.62 25.62
C LEU A 13 -0.49 14.45 25.15
N PHE A 14 -0.59 13.27 25.78
CA PHE A 14 0.18 12.08 25.39
C PHE A 14 -0.58 11.07 24.52
N ALA A 15 -1.83 11.36 24.11
CA ALA A 15 -2.58 10.49 23.21
C ALA A 15 -2.32 10.76 21.71
N CYS A 16 -1.40 11.65 21.36
CA CYS A 16 -0.98 11.87 19.98
C CYS A 16 0.09 10.83 19.61
N ASN A 17 -0.29 9.54 19.57
CA ASN A 17 0.50 8.50 18.93
C ASN A 17 0.54 8.82 17.43
N LYS A 18 1.63 9.44 16.99
CA LYS A 18 1.79 9.98 15.64
C LYS A 18 1.90 8.91 14.53
N ASP A 19 1.90 7.64 14.91
CA ASP A 19 2.01 6.51 13.99
C ASP A 19 0.80 5.55 14.01
N SER A 20 -0.24 5.79 14.82
CA SER A 20 -1.45 4.97 14.79
C SER A 20 -2.33 5.38 13.60
N GLY A 21 -2.05 4.84 12.41
CA GLY A 21 -2.86 5.06 11.20
C GLY A 21 -2.08 5.41 9.93
N CYS A 22 -0.76 5.17 9.89
CA CYS A 22 0.03 5.23 8.67
C CYS A 22 0.40 3.83 8.17
N TYR A 23 0.28 3.62 6.87
CA TYR A 23 0.67 2.40 6.16
C TYR A 23 1.71 2.73 5.10
N LYS A 24 2.72 1.87 4.96
CA LYS A 24 3.66 1.90 3.84
C LYS A 24 3.17 0.97 2.76
N CYS A 25 2.87 1.51 1.59
CA CYS A 25 2.38 0.78 0.44
C CYS A 25 3.46 0.63 -0.61
N LYS A 26 3.70 -0.60 -1.06
CA LYS A 26 4.58 -0.94 -2.18
C LYS A 26 3.75 -1.41 -3.36
N THR A 27 3.89 -0.71 -4.48
CA THR A 27 3.33 -1.12 -5.77
C THR A 27 4.42 -1.74 -6.61
N THR A 28 4.20 -2.97 -7.07
CA THR A 28 5.11 -3.68 -7.97
C THR A 28 4.42 -3.88 -9.31
N PHE A 29 5.08 -3.47 -10.38
CA PHE A 29 4.66 -3.70 -11.76
C PHE A 29 5.60 -4.73 -12.38
N THR A 30 5.04 -5.84 -12.84
CA THR A 30 5.76 -6.97 -13.42
C THR A 30 5.26 -7.23 -14.83
N VAL A 31 6.19 -7.38 -15.78
CA VAL A 31 5.91 -7.83 -17.15
C VAL A 31 6.53 -9.20 -17.33
N ILE A 32 5.73 -10.19 -17.68
CA ILE A 32 6.15 -11.54 -18.02
C ILE A 32 5.92 -11.74 -19.51
N VAL A 33 6.97 -12.06 -20.25
CA VAL A 33 6.91 -12.35 -21.68
C VAL A 33 7.27 -13.82 -21.87
N ASN A 34 6.34 -14.57 -22.45
CA ASN A 34 6.59 -15.91 -22.97
C ASN A 34 6.53 -15.82 -24.49
N ASP A 35 7.61 -16.14 -25.20
CA ASP A 35 7.68 -16.08 -26.66
C ASP A 35 7.49 -17.45 -27.35
N GLY A 36 7.12 -18.48 -26.59
CA GLY A 36 7.02 -19.87 -27.02
C GLY A 36 8.30 -20.69 -26.87
N GLU A 37 9.45 -20.03 -26.66
CA GLU A 37 10.74 -20.69 -26.43
C GLU A 37 11.31 -20.41 -25.02
N LYS A 38 11.08 -19.20 -24.51
CA LYS A 38 11.64 -18.70 -23.26
C LYS A 38 10.64 -17.83 -22.49
N ASP A 39 10.78 -17.88 -21.17
CA ASP A 39 10.10 -16.98 -20.25
C ASP A 39 11.09 -15.89 -19.77
N GLN A 40 10.66 -14.64 -19.86
CA GLN A 40 11.39 -13.48 -19.33
C GLN A 40 10.47 -12.69 -18.41
N SER A 41 11.00 -12.22 -17.28
CA SER A 41 10.24 -11.43 -16.31
C SER A 41 11.01 -10.18 -15.91
N TYR A 42 10.33 -9.04 -15.96
CA TYR A 42 10.87 -7.74 -15.60
C TYR A 42 9.96 -7.13 -14.53
N SER A 43 10.55 -6.60 -13.45
CA SER A 43 9.77 -6.01 -12.36
C SER A 43 10.36 -4.67 -11.92
N VAL A 44 9.48 -3.71 -11.66
CA VAL A 44 9.80 -2.43 -11.04
C VAL A 44 8.89 -2.20 -9.85
N SER A 45 9.38 -1.56 -8.80
CA SER A 45 8.57 -1.28 -7.61
C SER A 45 8.76 0.14 -7.11
N ALA A 46 7.68 0.72 -6.60
CA ALA A 46 7.68 2.03 -5.96
C ALA A 46 6.98 1.96 -4.60
N GLU A 47 7.47 2.74 -3.63
CA GLU A 47 6.91 2.80 -2.28
C GLU A 47 6.31 4.17 -1.99
N ARG A 48 5.21 4.19 -1.22
CA ARG A 48 4.51 5.40 -0.77
C ARG A 48 3.98 5.20 0.64
N THR A 49 3.99 6.24 1.46
CA THR A 49 3.36 6.22 2.79
C THR A 49 2.01 6.92 2.72
N ILE A 50 0.97 6.27 3.25
CA ILE A 50 -0.39 6.78 3.33
C ILE A 50 -0.78 6.85 4.80
N CYS A 51 -1.23 8.01 5.26
CA CYS A 51 -1.57 8.26 6.67
C CYS A 51 -3.03 8.68 6.85
N ASN A 52 -3.49 8.66 8.10
CA ASN A 52 -4.85 9.06 8.49
C ASN A 52 -5.94 8.25 7.78
N THR A 53 -5.70 6.95 7.60
CA THR A 53 -6.61 6.04 6.93
C THR A 53 -6.95 4.85 7.82
N THR A 54 -8.16 4.33 7.66
CA THR A 54 -8.62 3.12 8.33
C THR A 54 -8.11 1.88 7.61
N GLU A 55 -8.15 0.73 8.29
CA GLU A 55 -7.78 -0.54 7.66
C GLU A 55 -8.72 -0.88 6.48
N ALA A 56 -10.02 -0.57 6.58
CA ALA A 56 -10.95 -0.83 5.47
C ALA A 56 -10.60 0.00 4.22
N GLU A 57 -10.22 1.25 4.41
CA GLU A 57 -9.78 2.14 3.33
C GLU A 57 -8.45 1.67 2.72
N ILE A 58 -7.48 1.21 3.53
CA ILE A 58 -6.21 0.72 2.98
C ILE A 58 -6.39 -0.58 2.19
N ARG A 59 -7.28 -1.49 2.62
CA ARG A 59 -7.61 -2.70 1.85
C ARG A 59 -8.30 -2.36 0.54
N LYS A 60 -9.19 -1.36 0.55
CA LYS A 60 -9.78 -0.86 -0.68
C LYS A 60 -8.72 -0.27 -1.62
N TYR A 61 -7.79 0.51 -1.08
CA TYR A 61 -6.67 1.06 -1.85
C TYR A 61 -5.81 -0.04 -2.50
N GLU A 62 -5.48 -1.11 -1.77
CA GLU A 62 -4.74 -2.26 -2.33
C GLU A 62 -5.48 -2.92 -3.51
N MET A 63 -6.80 -3.12 -3.38
CA MET A 63 -7.63 -3.71 -4.44
C MET A 63 -7.74 -2.79 -5.65
N ASP A 64 -7.99 -1.49 -5.45
CA ASP A 64 -8.15 -0.51 -6.52
C ASP A 64 -6.84 -0.24 -7.30
N ASN A 65 -5.68 -0.62 -6.74
CA ASN A 65 -4.36 -0.46 -7.35
C ASN A 65 -3.68 -1.79 -7.70
N THR A 66 -4.43 -2.89 -7.67
CA THR A 66 -3.97 -4.21 -8.11
C THR A 66 -4.75 -4.62 -9.35
N ASP A 67 -4.04 -4.95 -10.41
CA ASP A 67 -4.65 -5.34 -11.68
C ASP A 67 -3.75 -6.30 -12.46
N SER A 68 -4.33 -7.04 -13.38
CA SER A 68 -3.60 -7.91 -14.30
C SER A 68 -4.22 -7.86 -15.68
N THR A 69 -3.38 -7.70 -16.71
CA THR A 69 -3.79 -7.77 -18.11
C THR A 69 -2.95 -8.81 -18.84
N ARG A 70 -3.58 -9.57 -19.72
CA ARG A 70 -2.95 -10.58 -20.57
C ARG A 70 -3.15 -10.22 -22.03
N TYR A 71 -2.07 -10.16 -22.78
CA TYR A 71 -2.06 -9.98 -24.23
C TYR A 71 -1.63 -11.29 -24.90
N LEU A 72 -2.42 -11.75 -25.86
CA LEU A 72 -2.17 -12.97 -26.62
C LEU A 72 -1.83 -12.62 -28.06
N ASN A 73 -0.63 -13.00 -28.51
CA ASN A 73 -0.20 -12.88 -29.90
C ASN A 73 0.62 -14.12 -30.29
N PRO A 74 -0.03 -15.26 -30.63
CA PRO A 74 0.64 -16.54 -30.79
C PRO A 74 1.87 -16.48 -31.70
N PRO A 75 3.01 -17.10 -31.30
CA PRO A 75 3.18 -17.96 -30.11
C PRO A 75 3.40 -17.19 -28.79
N MET A 76 3.44 -15.85 -28.83
CA MET A 76 3.79 -14.99 -27.70
C MET A 76 2.58 -14.70 -26.77
N THR A 77 2.85 -14.71 -25.46
CA THR A 77 1.94 -14.22 -24.41
C THR A 77 2.67 -13.18 -23.57
N ILE A 78 2.01 -12.07 -23.29
CA ILE A 78 2.54 -11.02 -22.40
C ILE A 78 1.55 -10.81 -21.26
N ASP A 79 2.00 -11.04 -20.04
CA ASP A 79 1.26 -10.76 -18.82
C ASP A 79 1.83 -9.51 -18.13
N THR A 80 0.98 -8.51 -17.91
CA THR A 80 1.32 -7.33 -17.09
C THR A 80 0.56 -7.42 -15.79
N ILE A 81 1.28 -7.44 -14.66
CA ILE A 81 0.72 -7.62 -13.33
C ILE A 81 1.14 -6.42 -12.47
N THR A 82 0.17 -5.72 -11.90
CA THR A 82 0.38 -4.67 -10.91
C THR A 82 -0.16 -5.14 -9.57
N VAL A 83 0.66 -5.08 -8.51
CA VAL A 83 0.24 -5.45 -7.16
C VAL A 83 0.62 -4.36 -6.19
N THR A 84 -0.35 -3.84 -5.45
CA THR A 84 -0.12 -2.93 -4.33
C THR A 84 -0.35 -3.65 -3.00
N ARG A 85 0.62 -3.57 -2.09
CA ARG A 85 0.51 -4.08 -0.72
C ARG A 85 0.94 -3.05 0.29
N CYS A 86 0.16 -2.90 1.36
CA CYS A 86 0.34 -1.94 2.43
C CYS A 86 0.57 -2.64 3.78
N TYR A 87 1.53 -2.14 4.55
CA TYR A 87 2.00 -2.69 5.83
C TYR A 87 2.25 -1.60 6.88
#